data_AF-A0A3A0FX54-F1
#
_entry.id   AF-A0A3A0FX54-F1
#
_cell.length_a   1.000
_cell.length_b   1.000
_cell.length_c   1.000
_cell.angle_alpha   90.00
_cell.angle_beta   90.00
_cell.angle_gamma   90.00
#
_symmetry.space_group_name_H-M   'P 1'
#
loop_
_entity.id
_entity.type
_entity.pdbx_description
1 polymer ?
#
loop_
_entity_poly.entity_id
_entity_poly.type
_entity_poly.pdbx_seq_one_letter_code
_entity_poly.pdbx_strand_id
1 'polypeptide(L)'
;VVCAAAGTLGARPPAAGHADRGARPAVASRDPHPPRPSADDAVPLWLPGGWVDYAPSGMPDFSQCRPEWSRAGPPGQPGQWTYGGPAAAADVLWWLDSMHEPDPRPPSQAHDGHALVTAYPAFGPPRDDHSTANLGPLVEDLAVRVDTDGRRSSRAVRGTAWEAFTAGMTAYVAGRRLSDAYAVASVEAPGAAWLGAQAARRAGVALLLGVWEAQPDGWRRVGGHYAALAGVGIDPAAVALADPLADTAALGAAGRALPAGADAHSCRTAPRAHDDAAAVSHDAFALVGEPALPGGRRVLAGYFTPDNAGEAAAFQGLNPSAALTAHAAEWRRGTVVMAVDAALALVPAPTAGPSAASSPTATAGPTATPSPTAPSTDVATATQLPDPTRAATPTGDPTATRRPDPTETAAATPGAGRWVVMLPRLQRR
;
A
#
# COMPACT_ATOMS: atom_id res chain seq x y z
N VAL A 1 -59.95 41.54 13.34
CA VAL A 1 -60.46 42.80 13.95
C VAL A 1 -59.83 42.93 15.33
N VAL A 2 -59.72 44.14 15.88
CA VAL A 2 -58.82 44.51 17.00
C VAL A 2 -59.63 44.85 18.28
N CYS A 3 -58.92 45.13 19.39
CA CYS A 3 -59.36 45.54 20.75
C CYS A 3 -59.61 44.36 21.73
N ALA A 4 -59.10 44.29 22.98
CA ALA A 4 -58.61 45.26 24.00
C ALA A 4 -59.74 46.09 24.68
N ALA A 5 -59.76 46.38 25.99
CA ALA A 5 -58.90 46.04 27.16
C ALA A 5 -59.84 45.77 28.39
N ALA A 6 -59.47 45.66 29.69
CA ALA A 6 -58.27 45.86 30.52
C ALA A 6 -58.41 44.94 31.79
N GLY A 7 -57.66 44.98 32.91
CA GLY A 7 -56.50 45.77 33.37
C GLY A 7 -56.65 46.30 34.82
N THR A 8 -55.93 45.72 35.80
CA THR A 8 -55.90 46.16 37.22
C THR A 8 -54.51 45.97 37.87
N LEU A 9 -54.17 46.81 38.86
CA LEU A 9 -52.94 46.73 39.67
C LEU A 9 -53.20 46.07 41.03
N GLY A 10 -52.20 45.34 41.56
CA GLY A 10 -52.20 44.76 42.90
C GLY A 10 -50.79 44.68 43.46
N ALA A 11 -50.62 44.96 44.76
CA ALA A 11 -49.31 45.14 45.40
C ALA A 11 -48.57 43.83 45.69
N ARG A 12 -47.24 43.91 45.87
CA ARG A 12 -46.36 42.76 46.10
C ARG A 12 -45.33 43.04 47.21
N PRO A 13 -45.45 42.43 48.41
CA PRO A 13 -44.38 42.39 49.41
C PRO A 13 -43.33 41.31 49.07
N PRO A 14 -42.12 41.34 49.68
CA PRO A 14 -41.01 40.46 49.32
C PRO A 14 -41.03 39.10 50.04
N ALA A 15 -40.44 38.09 49.39
CA ALA A 15 -40.02 36.84 50.02
C ALA A 15 -38.72 36.36 49.37
N ALA A 16 -37.78 35.84 50.17
CA ALA A 16 -36.49 35.33 49.72
C ALA A 16 -36.56 33.84 49.37
N GLY A 17 -35.53 33.33 48.67
CA GLY A 17 -35.38 31.89 48.41
C GLY A 17 -34.60 31.57 47.14
N HIS A 18 -33.27 31.59 47.22
CA HIS A 18 -32.46 30.82 46.26
C HIS A 18 -32.61 29.33 46.62
N ALA A 19 -33.30 28.58 45.75
CA ALA A 19 -33.32 27.12 45.79
C ALA A 19 -32.44 26.61 44.65
N ASP A 20 -31.32 25.99 45.01
CA ASP A 20 -30.35 25.42 44.07
C ASP A 20 -31.03 24.35 43.19
N ARG A 21 -30.89 24.50 41.87
CA ARG A 21 -31.32 23.48 40.90
C ARG A 21 -30.14 22.57 40.61
N GLY A 22 -29.97 21.59 41.51
CA GLY A 22 -28.86 20.63 41.48
C GLY A 22 -28.53 20.16 40.06
N ALA A 23 -27.28 20.37 39.68
CA ALA A 23 -26.79 20.03 38.35
C ALA A 23 -27.00 18.54 38.06
N ARG A 24 -27.64 18.23 36.93
CA ARG A 24 -27.54 16.87 36.37
C ARG A 24 -26.06 16.59 36.12
N PRO A 25 -25.50 15.46 36.59
CA PRO A 25 -24.13 15.12 36.26
C PRO A 25 -24.00 15.04 34.75
N ALA A 26 -23.03 15.76 34.19
CA ALA A 26 -22.71 15.63 32.78
C ALA A 26 -22.25 14.18 32.56
N VAL A 27 -23.03 13.41 31.79
CA VAL A 27 -22.54 12.15 31.23
C VAL A 27 -21.39 12.54 30.32
N ALA A 28 -20.16 12.30 30.77
CA ALA A 28 -18.99 12.56 29.96
C ALA A 28 -19.13 11.75 28.67
N SER A 29 -19.23 12.47 27.54
CA SER A 29 -19.11 11.85 26.23
C SER A 29 -17.71 11.26 26.16
N ARG A 30 -17.60 9.95 26.39
CA ARG A 30 -16.38 9.21 26.07
C ARG A 30 -16.25 9.27 24.56
N ASP A 31 -15.38 10.16 24.09
CA ASP A 31 -15.03 10.19 22.68
C ASP A 31 -14.48 8.80 22.32
N PRO A 32 -15.13 8.07 21.39
CA PRO A 32 -14.77 6.68 21.12
C PRO A 32 -13.44 6.53 20.36
N HIS A 33 -12.80 7.64 19.99
CA HIS A 33 -11.50 7.64 19.33
C HIS A 33 -10.38 7.78 20.37
N PRO A 34 -9.46 6.80 20.52
CA PRO A 34 -8.18 7.09 21.14
C PRO A 34 -7.46 8.15 20.28
N PRO A 35 -6.95 9.25 20.87
CA PRO A 35 -6.25 10.27 20.10
C PRO A 35 -5.00 9.66 19.45
N ARG A 36 -4.61 10.20 18.29
CA ARG A 36 -3.33 9.82 17.67
C ARG A 36 -2.19 10.22 18.62
N PRO A 37 -1.16 9.38 18.81
CA PRO A 37 0.07 9.79 19.50
C PRO A 37 0.67 11.06 18.87
N SER A 38 1.43 11.83 19.66
CA SER A 38 2.24 12.91 19.12
C SER A 38 3.42 12.34 18.31
N ALA A 39 4.08 13.17 17.51
CA ALA A 39 5.22 12.73 16.70
C ALA A 39 6.41 12.20 17.53
N ASP A 40 6.49 12.56 18.81
CA ASP A 40 7.56 12.16 19.73
C ASP A 40 7.26 10.87 20.52
N ASP A 41 6.01 10.37 20.51
CA ASP A 41 5.55 9.20 21.28
C ASP A 41 5.95 7.85 20.62
N ALA A 42 7.24 7.73 20.32
CA ALA A 42 7.95 6.64 19.63
C ALA A 42 7.63 6.46 18.12
N VAL A 43 8.56 6.94 17.30
CA VAL A 43 8.66 6.60 15.88
C VAL A 43 8.93 5.08 15.73
N PRO A 44 8.14 4.33 14.93
CA PRO A 44 8.37 2.91 14.68
C PRO A 44 9.76 2.62 14.10
N LEU A 45 10.34 1.47 14.45
CA LEU A 45 11.52 0.96 13.76
C LEU A 45 11.13 0.59 12.32
N TRP A 46 11.60 1.40 11.38
CA TRP A 46 11.40 1.23 9.95
C TRP A 46 11.99 -0.08 9.44
N LEU A 47 11.28 -0.71 8.49
CA LEU A 47 11.90 -1.72 7.64
C LEU A 47 13.04 -1.08 6.83
N PRO A 48 14.18 -1.79 6.66
CA PRO A 48 15.35 -1.23 5.99
C PRO A 48 15.09 -0.88 4.53
N GLY A 49 15.64 0.26 4.11
CA GLY A 49 15.82 0.66 2.72
C GLY A 49 17.30 0.70 2.35
N GLY A 50 17.66 1.57 1.40
CA GLY A 50 18.99 1.66 0.82
C GLY A 50 19.29 0.59 -0.25
N TRP A 51 18.26 -0.14 -0.69
CA TRP A 51 18.39 -1.17 -1.71
C TRP A 51 18.64 -0.54 -3.08
N VAL A 52 19.79 -0.87 -3.68
CA VAL A 52 20.25 -0.33 -4.98
C VAL A 52 19.29 -0.71 -6.11
N ASP A 53 18.73 -1.92 -6.00
CA ASP A 53 17.69 -2.53 -6.83
C ASP A 53 16.29 -1.91 -6.61
N TYR A 54 16.27 -0.61 -6.32
CA TYR A 54 15.10 0.25 -6.26
C TYR A 54 14.03 0.00 -5.18
N ALA A 55 14.48 -0.23 -3.95
CA ALA A 55 13.70 0.09 -2.74
C ALA A 55 14.50 1.01 -1.78
N PRO A 56 14.91 2.21 -2.25
CA PRO A 56 15.88 3.05 -1.54
C PRO A 56 15.30 3.64 -0.24
N SER A 57 13.99 3.91 -0.21
CA SER A 57 13.28 4.49 0.94
C SER A 57 12.68 3.46 1.90
N GLY A 58 12.91 2.16 1.69
CA GLY A 58 12.32 1.07 2.48
C GLY A 58 11.20 0.36 1.71
N MET A 59 10.17 -0.11 2.41
CA MET A 59 8.92 -0.57 1.78
C MET A 59 8.41 0.52 0.82
N PRO A 60 8.01 0.20 -0.42
CA PRO A 60 7.28 1.12 -1.29
C PRO A 60 5.87 1.45 -0.76
N ASP A 61 5.21 2.41 -1.42
CA ASP A 61 3.95 2.99 -0.98
C ASP A 61 3.03 3.25 -2.19
N PHE A 62 2.86 2.24 -3.03
CA PHE A 62 2.33 2.36 -4.40
C PHE A 62 0.83 2.69 -4.45
N SER A 63 0.44 3.78 -5.13
CA SER A 63 -0.95 4.27 -5.04
C SER A 63 -1.98 3.45 -5.80
N GLN A 64 -2.94 2.90 -5.05
CA GLN A 64 -4.18 2.31 -5.57
C GLN A 64 -5.14 3.33 -6.25
N CYS A 65 -4.89 4.64 -6.15
CA CYS A 65 -5.83 5.68 -6.58
C CYS A 65 -5.77 6.04 -8.07
N ARG A 66 -5.79 5.01 -8.93
CA ARG A 66 -5.84 5.18 -10.39
C ARG A 66 -7.28 5.01 -10.91
N PRO A 67 -7.75 5.79 -11.91
CA PRO A 67 -9.11 5.67 -12.44
C PRO A 67 -9.49 4.24 -12.87
N GLU A 68 -8.54 3.54 -13.48
CA GLU A 68 -8.66 2.15 -13.95
C GLU A 68 -8.76 1.14 -12.80
N TRP A 69 -8.30 1.54 -11.61
CA TRP A 69 -8.30 0.77 -10.37
C TRP A 69 -9.43 1.16 -9.41
N SER A 70 -10.40 1.91 -9.93
CA SER A 70 -11.60 2.34 -9.23
C SER A 70 -12.85 1.64 -9.75
N ARG A 71 -13.87 1.53 -8.90
CA ARG A 71 -15.25 1.25 -9.31
C ARG A 71 -16.18 2.33 -8.81
N ALA A 72 -17.21 2.65 -9.59
CA ALA A 72 -18.30 3.49 -9.12
C ALA A 72 -18.90 2.88 -7.83
N GLY A 73 -18.99 3.69 -6.78
CA GLY A 73 -19.64 3.30 -5.52
C GLY A 73 -21.16 3.15 -5.66
N PRO A 74 -21.86 2.82 -4.56
CA PRO A 74 -23.31 2.92 -4.49
C PRO A 74 -23.83 4.31 -4.89
N PRO A 75 -25.09 4.46 -5.36
CA PRO A 75 -25.66 5.76 -5.70
C PRO A 75 -25.55 6.78 -4.55
N GLY A 76 -24.91 7.93 -4.82
CA GLY A 76 -24.66 8.96 -3.81
C GLY A 76 -23.42 8.73 -2.92
N GLN A 77 -22.52 7.80 -3.29
CA GLN A 77 -21.23 7.56 -2.65
C GLN A 77 -20.06 7.87 -3.61
N PRO A 78 -18.83 8.10 -3.10
CA PRO A 78 -17.65 8.28 -3.93
C PRO A 78 -17.29 7.02 -4.74
N GLY A 79 -16.36 7.17 -5.69
CA GLY A 79 -15.64 6.03 -6.27
C GLY A 79 -14.88 5.26 -5.19
N GLN A 80 -14.75 3.95 -5.38
CA GLN A 80 -14.11 3.03 -4.43
C GLN A 80 -12.89 2.40 -5.08
N TRP A 81 -11.73 2.48 -4.44
CA TRP A 81 -10.45 1.94 -4.95
C TRP A 81 -10.36 0.45 -4.62
N THR A 82 -10.45 -0.42 -5.64
CA THR A 82 -10.59 -1.87 -5.41
C THR A 82 -9.25 -2.62 -5.39
N TYR A 83 -8.18 -1.98 -5.84
CA TYR A 83 -6.85 -2.60 -6.03
C TYR A 83 -5.90 -2.42 -4.84
N GLY A 84 -6.36 -1.94 -3.68
CA GLY A 84 -5.52 -1.80 -2.48
C GLY A 84 -4.81 -3.10 -2.08
N GLY A 85 -5.46 -4.26 -2.24
CA GLY A 85 -4.83 -5.57 -2.02
C GLY A 85 -3.65 -5.83 -2.96
N PRO A 86 -3.86 -5.81 -4.30
CA PRO A 86 -2.81 -5.86 -5.30
C PRO A 86 -1.69 -4.81 -5.14
N ALA A 87 -1.99 -3.59 -4.69
CA ALA A 87 -1.00 -2.55 -4.39
C ALA A 87 -0.11 -2.95 -3.19
N ALA A 88 -0.73 -3.26 -2.04
CA ALA A 88 -0.02 -3.73 -0.85
C ALA A 88 0.76 -5.04 -1.07
N ALA A 89 0.35 -5.87 -2.03
CA ALA A 89 1.11 -7.02 -2.50
C ALA A 89 2.31 -6.62 -3.38
N ALA A 90 2.16 -5.61 -4.25
CA ALA A 90 3.27 -5.09 -5.05
C ALA A 90 4.35 -4.45 -4.16
N ASP A 91 3.98 -3.63 -3.16
CA ASP A 91 4.91 -3.06 -2.18
C ASP A 91 5.76 -4.16 -1.52
N VAL A 92 5.07 -5.18 -0.98
CA VAL A 92 5.67 -6.31 -0.28
C VAL A 92 6.58 -7.16 -1.16
N LEU A 93 6.19 -7.40 -2.42
CA LEU A 93 6.99 -8.19 -3.35
C LEU A 93 8.24 -7.41 -3.78
N TRP A 94 8.06 -6.16 -4.22
CA TRP A 94 9.11 -5.25 -4.66
C TRP A 94 10.17 -5.04 -3.57
N TRP A 95 9.76 -4.71 -2.34
CA TRP A 95 10.69 -4.56 -1.21
C TRP A 95 11.49 -5.83 -0.89
N LEU A 96 10.86 -7.01 -1.00
CA LEU A 96 11.53 -8.28 -0.75
C LEU A 96 12.49 -8.66 -1.89
N ASP A 97 12.17 -8.30 -3.13
CA ASP A 97 13.00 -8.56 -4.29
C ASP A 97 14.28 -7.72 -4.24
N SER A 98 14.14 -6.39 -4.08
CA SER A 98 15.29 -5.47 -4.03
C SER A 98 16.27 -5.76 -2.87
N MET A 99 15.79 -6.41 -1.80
CA MET A 99 16.58 -6.82 -0.64
C MET A 99 17.34 -8.14 -0.86
N HIS A 100 16.90 -9.00 -1.78
CA HIS A 100 17.46 -10.33 -2.02
C HIS A 100 18.11 -10.49 -3.40
N GLU A 101 18.09 -9.45 -4.24
CA GLU A 101 18.83 -9.37 -5.50
C GLU A 101 20.34 -9.65 -5.30
N PRO A 102 20.91 -10.66 -5.99
CA PRO A 102 22.31 -11.08 -5.81
C PRO A 102 23.38 -10.17 -6.46
N ASP A 103 23.10 -9.41 -7.52
CA ASP A 103 24.04 -8.44 -8.13
C ASP A 103 23.33 -7.10 -8.41
N PRO A 104 22.90 -6.37 -7.36
CA PRO A 104 21.88 -5.33 -7.44
C PRO A 104 22.30 -4.08 -8.20
N ARG A 105 21.42 -3.62 -9.10
CA ARG A 105 21.70 -2.52 -10.04
C ARG A 105 20.61 -1.45 -9.97
N PRO A 106 20.93 -0.19 -10.28
CA PRO A 106 19.89 0.82 -10.45
C PRO A 106 19.08 0.53 -11.74
N PRO A 107 17.74 0.74 -11.78
CA PRO A 107 16.88 0.40 -12.92
C PRO A 107 17.17 1.05 -14.29
N SER A 108 18.23 1.84 -14.39
CA SER A 108 18.83 2.26 -15.65
C SER A 108 19.66 1.16 -16.33
N GLN A 109 19.90 0.03 -15.66
CA GLN A 109 20.68 -1.12 -16.13
C GLN A 109 19.88 -2.42 -15.93
N ALA A 110 19.04 -2.78 -16.90
CA ALA A 110 18.16 -3.95 -16.83
C ALA A 110 18.85 -5.23 -16.31
N HIS A 111 18.48 -5.67 -15.11
CA HIS A 111 19.11 -6.80 -14.43
C HIS A 111 18.18 -7.55 -13.46
N ASP A 112 17.37 -8.47 -13.99
CA ASP A 112 16.51 -9.38 -13.21
C ASP A 112 17.34 -10.55 -12.63
N GLY A 113 17.73 -10.51 -11.35
CA GLY A 113 18.50 -11.58 -10.67
C GLY A 113 17.72 -12.36 -9.61
N HIS A 114 16.83 -11.71 -8.87
CA HIS A 114 15.78 -12.33 -8.05
C HIS A 114 14.48 -12.52 -8.88
N ALA A 115 13.35 -12.90 -8.26
CA ALA A 115 12.19 -13.40 -9.00
C ALA A 115 10.80 -13.18 -8.35
N LEU A 116 10.65 -12.24 -7.40
CA LEU A 116 9.36 -11.82 -6.86
C LEU A 116 8.72 -10.72 -7.71
N VAL A 117 9.48 -9.82 -8.31
CA VAL A 117 9.06 -8.94 -9.41
C VAL A 117 9.44 -9.64 -10.74
N THR A 118 9.30 -8.96 -11.87
CA THR A 118 9.74 -9.43 -13.19
C THR A 118 9.69 -8.28 -14.19
N ALA A 119 10.57 -8.27 -15.20
CA ALA A 119 10.41 -7.39 -16.34
C ALA A 119 9.12 -7.76 -17.11
N TYR A 120 8.06 -6.99 -16.91
CA TYR A 120 6.82 -7.20 -17.66
C TYR A 120 7.06 -6.88 -19.14
N PRO A 121 6.81 -7.81 -20.07
CA PRO A 121 7.28 -7.71 -21.46
C PRO A 121 6.52 -6.64 -22.24
N ALA A 122 7.04 -5.41 -22.18
CA ALA A 122 6.68 -4.35 -23.10
C ALA A 122 7.32 -4.58 -24.48
N PHE A 123 6.61 -4.22 -25.55
CA PHE A 123 7.19 -4.14 -26.89
C PHE A 123 8.29 -3.06 -26.91
N GLY A 124 9.56 -3.45 -26.87
CA GLY A 124 10.69 -2.54 -26.72
C GLY A 124 12.01 -3.25 -26.40
N PRO A 125 13.06 -2.51 -25.99
CA PRO A 125 14.29 -3.10 -25.45
C PRO A 125 14.01 -3.80 -24.10
N PRO A 126 14.93 -4.68 -23.65
CA PRO A 126 14.91 -5.20 -22.28
C PRO A 126 14.78 -4.08 -21.26
N ARG A 127 13.98 -4.33 -20.23
CA ARG A 127 13.81 -3.45 -19.08
C ARG A 127 14.17 -4.20 -17.83
N ASP A 128 14.61 -3.43 -16.87
CA ASP A 128 14.71 -3.81 -15.47
C ASP A 128 13.34 -4.22 -14.92
N ASP A 129 13.29 -5.19 -14.01
CA ASP A 129 12.07 -5.60 -13.32
C ASP A 129 11.57 -4.53 -12.34
N HIS A 130 12.47 -3.80 -11.68
CA HIS A 130 12.20 -2.65 -10.83
C HIS A 130 12.05 -1.32 -11.60
N SER A 131 11.88 -1.37 -12.92
CA SER A 131 11.45 -0.21 -13.70
C SER A 131 10.02 0.22 -13.29
N THR A 132 9.81 1.49 -12.95
CA THR A 132 8.49 2.03 -12.54
C THR A 132 7.38 1.80 -13.57
N ALA A 133 7.73 1.60 -14.85
CA ALA A 133 6.80 1.21 -15.91
C ALA A 133 6.16 -0.18 -15.71
N ASN A 134 6.76 -1.05 -14.88
CA ASN A 134 6.28 -2.40 -14.58
C ASN A 134 5.25 -2.42 -13.44
N LEU A 135 5.18 -1.38 -12.61
CA LEU A 135 4.25 -1.32 -11.47
C LEU A 135 2.77 -1.48 -11.89
N GLY A 136 2.37 -0.84 -12.99
CA GLY A 136 1.03 -1.02 -13.56
C GLY A 136 0.73 -2.49 -13.92
N PRO A 137 1.53 -3.10 -14.82
CA PRO A 137 1.46 -4.52 -15.13
C PRO A 137 1.53 -5.48 -13.92
N LEU A 138 2.37 -5.18 -12.92
CA LEU A 138 2.50 -5.99 -11.68
C LEU A 138 1.20 -6.00 -10.88
N VAL A 139 0.64 -4.82 -10.60
CA VAL A 139 -0.62 -4.70 -9.86
C VAL A 139 -1.79 -5.30 -10.65
N GLU A 140 -1.80 -5.20 -11.99
CA GLU A 140 -2.79 -5.86 -12.85
C GLU A 140 -2.71 -7.41 -12.82
N ASP A 141 -1.50 -7.98 -12.89
CA ASP A 141 -1.27 -9.43 -12.80
C ASP A 141 -1.62 -9.96 -11.41
N LEU A 142 -1.19 -9.26 -10.35
CA LEU A 142 -1.58 -9.56 -8.98
C LEU A 142 -3.11 -9.52 -8.82
N ALA A 143 -3.80 -8.50 -9.34
CA ALA A 143 -5.26 -8.38 -9.26
C ALA A 143 -6.02 -9.58 -9.88
N VAL A 144 -5.50 -10.16 -10.97
CA VAL A 144 -6.06 -11.40 -11.53
C VAL A 144 -5.79 -12.59 -10.60
N ARG A 145 -4.59 -12.69 -10.01
CA ARG A 145 -4.20 -13.81 -9.14
C ARG A 145 -4.93 -13.81 -7.80
N VAL A 146 -5.02 -12.67 -7.12
CA VAL A 146 -5.77 -12.52 -5.86
C VAL A 146 -7.29 -12.38 -6.07
N ASP A 147 -7.76 -12.44 -7.32
CA ASP A 147 -9.18 -12.39 -7.70
C ASP A 147 -9.89 -11.09 -7.27
N THR A 148 -9.19 -9.97 -7.37
CA THR A 148 -9.73 -8.63 -7.14
C THR A 148 -10.96 -8.41 -8.01
N ASP A 149 -12.04 -7.93 -7.39
CA ASP A 149 -13.35 -7.72 -8.01
C ASP A 149 -13.93 -8.97 -8.72
N GLY A 150 -13.46 -10.17 -8.36
CA GLY A 150 -13.85 -11.42 -9.00
C GLY A 150 -13.30 -11.62 -10.42
N ARG A 151 -12.22 -10.91 -10.81
CA ARG A 151 -11.66 -10.95 -12.18
C ARG A 151 -11.28 -12.35 -12.70
N ARG A 152 -11.01 -13.32 -11.82
CA ARG A 152 -10.61 -14.69 -12.15
C ARG A 152 -11.71 -15.73 -11.88
N SER A 153 -12.58 -15.49 -10.89
CA SER A 153 -13.67 -16.41 -10.52
C SER A 153 -15.06 -16.04 -11.07
N SER A 154 -15.20 -14.85 -11.66
CA SER A 154 -16.47 -14.24 -12.06
C SER A 154 -17.47 -14.06 -10.89
N ARG A 155 -17.00 -14.07 -9.64
CA ARG A 155 -17.85 -13.87 -8.45
C ARG A 155 -18.17 -12.39 -8.25
N ALA A 156 -19.35 -12.10 -7.70
CA ALA A 156 -19.73 -10.75 -7.25
C ALA A 156 -18.99 -10.39 -5.95
N VAL A 157 -17.69 -10.09 -6.06
CA VAL A 157 -16.83 -9.53 -5.00
C VAL A 157 -16.49 -8.09 -5.35
N ARG A 158 -16.21 -7.25 -4.35
CA ARG A 158 -15.68 -5.90 -4.54
C ARG A 158 -14.41 -5.70 -3.72
N GLY A 159 -13.37 -5.17 -4.35
CA GLY A 159 -12.01 -5.28 -3.80
C GLY A 159 -11.53 -6.73 -3.80
N THR A 160 -10.64 -7.08 -2.87
CA THR A 160 -9.99 -8.39 -2.80
C THR A 160 -10.42 -9.14 -1.54
N ALA A 161 -11.08 -10.29 -1.69
CA ALA A 161 -11.45 -11.12 -0.55
C ALA A 161 -10.21 -11.73 0.12
N TRP A 162 -10.19 -11.78 1.46
CA TRP A 162 -9.03 -12.19 2.24
C TRP A 162 -8.49 -13.59 1.89
N GLU A 163 -9.41 -14.53 1.69
CA GLU A 163 -9.10 -15.91 1.37
C GLU A 163 -8.53 -16.03 -0.06
N ALA A 164 -8.97 -15.16 -0.97
CA ALA A 164 -8.45 -15.07 -2.33
C ALA A 164 -7.10 -14.35 -2.40
N PHE A 165 -6.87 -13.35 -1.54
CA PHE A 165 -5.56 -12.73 -1.33
C PHE A 165 -4.54 -13.75 -0.84
N THR A 166 -4.86 -14.48 0.22
CA THR A 166 -3.96 -15.48 0.82
C THR A 166 -3.65 -16.61 -0.17
N ALA A 167 -4.66 -17.14 -0.87
CA ALA A 167 -4.46 -18.16 -1.89
C ALA A 167 -3.67 -17.64 -3.11
N GLY A 168 -3.94 -16.40 -3.55
CA GLY A 168 -3.28 -15.76 -4.68
C GLY A 168 -1.78 -15.51 -4.43
N MET A 169 -1.43 -14.96 -3.26
CA MET A 169 -0.03 -14.74 -2.86
C MET A 169 0.73 -16.07 -2.68
N THR A 170 0.09 -17.08 -2.09
CA THR A 170 0.67 -18.44 -1.98
C THR A 170 0.95 -19.04 -3.36
N ALA A 171 0.00 -18.94 -4.29
CA ALA A 171 0.17 -19.40 -5.67
C ALA A 171 1.19 -18.55 -6.46
N TYR A 172 1.38 -17.28 -6.12
CA TYR A 172 2.38 -16.41 -6.73
C TYR A 172 3.80 -16.90 -6.40
N VAL A 173 4.13 -17.03 -5.11
CA VAL A 173 5.45 -17.49 -4.64
C VAL A 173 5.77 -18.89 -5.19
N ALA A 174 4.79 -19.80 -5.19
CA ALA A 174 4.94 -21.13 -5.79
C ALA A 174 5.15 -21.06 -7.32
N GLY A 175 4.43 -20.18 -8.03
CA GLY A 175 4.59 -19.95 -9.46
C GLY A 175 5.96 -19.37 -9.84
N ARG A 176 6.54 -18.55 -8.96
CA ARG A 176 7.93 -18.07 -9.06
C ARG A 176 8.99 -19.11 -8.68
N ARG A 177 8.59 -20.31 -8.23
CA ARG A 177 9.44 -21.38 -7.70
C ARG A 177 10.21 -21.01 -6.42
N LEU A 178 9.71 -20.03 -5.68
CA LEU A 178 10.36 -19.47 -4.49
C LEU A 178 9.82 -20.06 -3.16
N SER A 179 9.11 -21.18 -3.19
CA SER A 179 8.55 -21.83 -1.99
C SER A 179 9.60 -22.32 -0.97
N ASP A 180 10.81 -22.63 -1.42
CA ASP A 180 11.93 -22.98 -0.52
C ASP A 180 12.63 -21.73 0.04
N ALA A 181 12.44 -20.57 -0.61
CA ALA A 181 13.03 -19.29 -0.22
C ALA A 181 12.09 -18.43 0.66
N TYR A 182 10.77 -18.60 0.54
CA TYR A 182 9.77 -17.85 1.32
C TYR A 182 8.65 -18.73 1.85
N ALA A 183 8.48 -18.74 3.17
CA ALA A 183 7.30 -19.29 3.81
C ALA A 183 6.17 -18.26 3.81
N VAL A 184 5.00 -18.63 3.29
CA VAL A 184 3.79 -17.79 3.34
C VAL A 184 3.03 -18.12 4.63
N ALA A 185 2.87 -17.13 5.51
CA ALA A 185 2.19 -17.29 6.79
C ALA A 185 1.07 -16.25 6.95
N SER A 186 -0.11 -16.65 7.38
CA SER A 186 -1.26 -15.77 7.62
C SER A 186 -1.78 -15.89 9.06
N VAL A 187 -2.25 -14.79 9.64
CA VAL A 187 -2.87 -14.77 10.97
C VAL A 187 -4.04 -13.78 11.03
N GLU A 188 -5.08 -14.09 11.80
CA GLU A 188 -6.14 -13.14 12.15
C GLU A 188 -5.76 -12.29 13.36
N ALA A 189 -6.29 -11.06 13.41
CA ALA A 189 -6.15 -10.12 14.54
C ALA A 189 -4.71 -10.01 15.10
N PRO A 190 -3.68 -9.76 14.26
CA PRO A 190 -2.28 -9.76 14.67
C PRO A 190 -1.99 -8.74 15.78
N GLY A 191 -1.35 -9.21 16.87
CA GLY A 191 -0.79 -8.34 17.90
C GLY A 191 0.60 -7.82 17.54
N ALA A 192 1.00 -6.70 18.17
CA ALA A 192 2.31 -6.07 17.95
C ALA A 192 3.51 -7.04 18.11
N ALA A 193 3.44 -8.02 19.02
CA ALA A 193 4.47 -9.04 19.17
C ALA A 193 4.62 -9.96 17.93
N TRP A 194 3.53 -10.28 17.23
CA TRP A 194 3.59 -11.07 15.99
C TRP A 194 4.17 -10.24 14.84
N LEU A 195 3.73 -8.99 14.71
CA LEU A 195 4.22 -8.04 13.70
C LEU A 195 5.72 -7.75 13.91
N GLY A 196 6.13 -7.53 15.16
CA GLY A 196 7.54 -7.38 15.56
C GLY A 196 8.38 -8.61 15.21
N ALA A 197 7.84 -9.82 15.43
CA ALA A 197 8.53 -11.06 15.04
C ALA A 197 8.65 -11.23 13.51
N GLN A 198 7.71 -10.72 12.71
CA GLN A 198 7.82 -10.72 11.25
C GLN A 198 8.84 -9.68 10.76
N ALA A 199 8.78 -8.45 11.29
CA ALA A 199 9.72 -7.38 10.95
C ALA A 199 11.18 -7.73 11.33
N ALA A 200 11.39 -8.35 12.51
CA ALA A 200 12.71 -8.84 12.94
C ALA A 200 13.27 -9.94 12.02
N ARG A 201 12.40 -10.68 11.32
CA ARG A 201 12.78 -11.67 10.28
C ARG A 201 12.86 -11.06 8.88
N ARG A 202 12.70 -9.74 8.74
CA ARG A 202 12.58 -9.02 7.46
C ARG A 202 11.53 -9.62 6.52
N ALA A 203 10.42 -10.10 7.07
CA ALA A 203 9.28 -10.52 6.26
C ALA A 203 8.56 -9.30 5.67
N GLY A 204 8.18 -9.39 4.40
CA GLY A 204 7.25 -8.43 3.81
C GLY A 204 5.84 -8.79 4.26
N VAL A 205 5.13 -7.84 4.89
CA VAL A 205 3.82 -8.10 5.50
C VAL A 205 2.75 -7.19 4.89
N ALA A 206 1.71 -7.81 4.31
CA ALA A 206 0.50 -7.12 3.89
C ALA A 206 -0.59 -7.32 4.95
N LEU A 207 -1.29 -6.24 5.29
CA LEU A 207 -2.36 -6.23 6.28
C LEU A 207 -3.72 -6.15 5.58
N LEU A 208 -4.69 -6.93 6.06
CA LEU A 208 -6.11 -6.63 5.85
C LEU A 208 -6.55 -5.68 6.97
N LEU A 209 -7.03 -4.51 6.59
CA LEU A 209 -7.63 -3.54 7.49
C LEU A 209 -9.16 -3.62 7.37
N GLY A 210 -9.86 -3.49 8.49
CA GLY A 210 -11.31 -3.46 8.58
C GLY A 210 -11.81 -2.09 8.99
N VAL A 211 -12.80 -1.56 8.26
CA VAL A 211 -13.56 -0.38 8.71
C VAL A 211 -14.69 -0.90 9.58
N TRP A 212 -14.60 -0.63 10.88
CA TRP A 212 -15.56 -1.08 11.89
C TRP A 212 -16.39 0.10 12.40
N GLU A 213 -17.71 -0.01 12.34
CA GLU A 213 -18.67 1.00 12.80
C GLU A 213 -19.33 0.59 14.12
N ALA A 214 -19.47 1.53 15.04
CA ALA A 214 -20.24 1.35 16.27
C ALA A 214 -21.76 1.46 15.96
N GLN A 215 -22.43 0.32 15.80
CA GLN A 215 -23.88 0.25 15.58
C GLN A 215 -24.62 -0.13 16.89
N PRO A 216 -25.95 0.05 16.99
CA PRO A 216 -26.73 -0.30 18.19
C PRO A 216 -26.58 -1.77 18.62
N ASP A 217 -26.38 -2.66 17.65
CA ASP A 217 -26.20 -4.11 17.84
C ASP A 217 -24.73 -4.51 18.05
N GLY A 218 -23.88 -3.58 18.51
CA GLY A 218 -22.43 -3.71 18.67
C GLY A 218 -21.63 -3.30 17.43
N TRP A 219 -20.31 -3.53 17.48
CA TRP A 219 -19.41 -3.24 16.37
C TRP A 219 -19.73 -4.09 15.12
N ARG A 220 -19.81 -3.43 13.96
CA ARG A 220 -20.04 -4.07 12.66
C ARG A 220 -18.96 -3.70 11.67
N ARG A 221 -18.51 -4.65 10.86
CA ARG A 221 -17.56 -4.41 9.78
C ARG A 221 -18.31 -3.90 8.56
N VAL A 222 -18.10 -2.64 8.19
CA VAL A 222 -18.82 -1.99 7.08
C VAL A 222 -18.02 -1.96 5.78
N GLY A 223 -16.72 -2.21 5.87
CA GLY A 223 -15.79 -2.20 4.75
C GLY A 223 -14.41 -2.73 5.16
N GLY A 224 -13.44 -2.57 4.27
CA GLY A 224 -12.06 -2.90 4.55
C GLY A 224 -11.10 -2.34 3.52
N HIS A 225 -9.82 -2.39 3.83
CA HIS A 225 -8.70 -1.84 3.05
C HIS A 225 -7.49 -2.79 3.15
N TYR A 226 -6.43 -2.52 2.40
CA TYR A 226 -5.14 -3.21 2.53
C TYR A 226 -4.01 -2.18 2.54
N ALA A 227 -2.97 -2.47 3.32
CA ALA A 227 -1.77 -1.65 3.48
C ALA A 227 -0.55 -2.56 3.70
N ALA A 228 0.64 -2.13 3.31
CA ALA A 228 1.88 -2.85 3.63
C ALA A 228 2.48 -2.35 4.95
N LEU A 229 3.13 -3.24 5.71
CA LEU A 229 3.79 -2.89 6.97
C LEU A 229 5.16 -2.25 6.67
N ALA A 230 5.32 -0.97 6.97
CA ALA A 230 6.55 -0.22 6.73
C ALA A 230 7.47 -0.10 7.97
N GLY A 231 6.96 -0.38 9.17
CA GLY A 231 7.75 -0.36 10.42
C GLY A 231 6.95 -0.79 11.66
N VAL A 232 7.64 -1.03 12.78
CA VAL A 232 7.04 -1.50 14.04
C VAL A 232 7.64 -0.83 15.28
N GLY A 233 6.78 -0.43 16.22
CA GLY A 233 7.13 -0.16 17.61
C GLY A 233 6.56 -1.28 18.50
N ILE A 234 7.36 -1.79 19.43
CA ILE A 234 6.91 -2.87 20.34
C ILE A 234 6.52 -2.31 21.71
N ASP A 235 7.25 -1.31 22.20
CA ASP A 235 6.95 -0.57 23.43
C ASP A 235 7.28 0.93 23.22
N PRO A 236 6.27 1.83 23.10
CA PRO A 236 4.84 1.52 22.97
C PRO A 236 4.53 0.72 21.68
N ALA A 237 3.40 0.02 21.70
CA ALA A 237 2.94 -0.78 20.56
C ALA A 237 2.45 0.12 19.41
N ALA A 238 3.20 0.18 18.32
CA ALA A 238 2.92 1.00 17.14
C ALA A 238 3.23 0.26 15.84
N VAL A 239 2.66 0.73 14.74
CA VAL A 239 3.04 0.33 13.38
C VAL A 239 3.22 1.58 12.54
N ALA A 240 4.10 1.50 11.54
CA ALA A 240 4.02 2.37 10.39
C ALA A 240 3.53 1.58 9.18
N LEU A 241 2.64 2.19 8.39
CA LEU A 241 2.03 1.59 7.21
C LEU A 241 2.44 2.35 5.96
N ALA A 242 2.70 1.62 4.89
CA ALA A 242 2.53 2.11 3.54
C ALA A 242 1.03 2.00 3.21
N ASP A 243 0.37 3.16 3.18
CA ASP A 243 -1.05 3.33 2.87
C ASP A 243 -1.24 4.72 2.23
N PRO A 244 -1.04 4.83 0.91
CA PRO A 244 -1.04 6.12 0.21
C PRO A 244 -2.45 6.71 0.05
N LEU A 245 -3.48 6.15 0.71
CA LEU A 245 -4.79 6.78 0.85
C LEU A 245 -4.90 7.63 2.13
N ALA A 246 -3.98 7.43 3.09
CA ALA A 246 -3.86 8.26 4.28
C ALA A 246 -2.94 9.47 4.03
N ASP A 247 -1.70 9.24 3.57
CA ASP A 247 -0.67 10.26 3.26
C ASP A 247 -0.40 11.32 4.38
N THR A 248 -0.85 11.09 5.61
CA THR A 248 -0.89 12.15 6.62
C THR A 248 0.48 12.49 7.21
N ALA A 249 1.46 11.60 7.09
CA ALA A 249 2.87 11.88 7.39
C ALA A 249 3.43 13.02 6.51
N ALA A 250 3.02 13.11 5.25
CA ALA A 250 3.38 14.22 4.35
C ALA A 250 2.67 15.54 4.68
N LEU A 251 1.59 15.48 5.46
CA LEU A 251 0.90 16.61 6.09
C LEU A 251 1.46 16.94 7.49
N GLY A 252 2.54 16.26 7.94
CA GLY A 252 3.20 16.51 9.22
C GLY A 252 2.65 15.73 10.41
N ALA A 253 1.83 14.70 10.19
CA ALA A 253 1.44 13.76 11.24
C ALA A 253 2.59 12.78 11.58
N ALA A 254 2.42 11.99 12.65
CA ALA A 254 3.41 10.98 13.07
C ALA A 254 3.67 9.95 11.95
N GLY A 255 4.91 9.82 11.50
CA GLY A 255 5.30 8.98 10.36
C GLY A 255 6.61 9.46 9.71
N ARG A 256 6.78 9.19 8.42
CA ARG A 256 7.78 9.87 7.55
C ARG A 256 7.24 10.08 6.15
N ALA A 257 7.66 11.16 5.49
CA ALA A 257 7.42 11.38 4.07
C ALA A 257 8.73 11.72 3.34
N LEU A 258 8.97 11.08 2.19
CA LEU A 258 10.17 11.20 1.37
C LEU A 258 9.74 11.23 -0.10
N PRO A 259 9.92 12.34 -0.85
CA PRO A 259 10.36 13.65 -0.38
C PRO A 259 9.33 14.32 0.56
N ALA A 260 9.77 15.21 1.45
CA ALA A 260 8.85 15.80 2.42
C ALA A 260 7.84 16.78 1.77
N GLY A 261 6.55 16.58 2.07
CA GLY A 261 5.47 17.53 1.77
C GLY A 261 4.34 16.98 0.90
N ALA A 262 3.11 17.42 1.17
CA ALA A 262 1.89 16.91 0.55
C ALA A 262 1.77 17.11 -0.99
N ASP A 263 2.53 18.03 -1.59
CA ASP A 263 2.56 18.19 -3.05
C ASP A 263 3.17 16.98 -3.77
N ALA A 264 3.98 16.18 -3.06
CA ALA A 264 4.54 14.92 -3.55
C ALA A 264 3.75 13.68 -3.11
N HIS A 265 2.84 13.82 -2.14
CA HIS A 265 2.13 12.70 -1.51
C HIS A 265 0.64 12.98 -1.41
N SER A 266 -0.08 12.47 -2.41
CA SER A 266 -1.53 12.44 -2.39
C SER A 266 -2.07 11.41 -3.38
N CYS A 267 -2.74 10.38 -2.87
CA CYS A 267 -3.62 9.51 -3.66
C CYS A 267 -4.53 10.27 -4.65
N ARG A 268 -4.96 11.50 -4.32
CA ARG A 268 -6.04 12.20 -5.06
C ARG A 268 -5.54 13.26 -6.02
N THR A 269 -4.45 13.96 -5.70
CA THR A 269 -3.88 15.02 -6.56
C THR A 269 -2.57 14.61 -7.22
N ALA A 270 -1.85 13.63 -6.68
CA ALA A 270 -0.57 13.15 -7.20
C ALA A 270 -0.44 11.60 -7.21
N PRO A 271 -1.46 10.81 -7.66
CA PRO A 271 -1.42 9.34 -7.59
C PRO A 271 -0.24 8.69 -8.34
N ARG A 272 0.44 9.42 -9.24
CA ARG A 272 1.63 8.95 -9.95
C ARG A 272 2.97 9.35 -9.34
N ALA A 273 2.98 10.15 -8.27
CA ALA A 273 4.23 10.36 -7.52
C ALA A 273 4.64 9.04 -6.84
N HIS A 274 3.66 8.34 -6.29
CA HIS A 274 3.73 6.96 -5.80
C HIS A 274 3.75 5.91 -6.94
N ASP A 275 4.19 6.27 -8.16
CA ASP A 275 4.65 5.29 -9.16
C ASP A 275 6.16 4.98 -8.96
N ASP A 276 6.85 5.73 -8.09
CA ASP A 276 8.28 5.64 -7.78
C ASP A 276 8.50 5.06 -6.37
N ALA A 277 9.26 3.97 -6.24
CA ALA A 277 9.57 3.32 -4.96
C ALA A 277 10.51 4.12 -4.04
N ALA A 278 11.08 5.23 -4.51
CA ALA A 278 11.75 6.22 -3.67
C ALA A 278 10.74 7.16 -2.98
N ALA A 279 9.54 7.35 -3.55
CA ALA A 279 8.48 8.19 -3.00
C ALA A 279 7.63 7.38 -1.99
N VAL A 280 7.71 7.73 -0.70
CA VAL A 280 6.97 7.04 0.37
C VAL A 280 6.43 8.01 1.42
N SER A 281 5.17 7.82 1.86
CA SER A 281 4.53 8.55 2.96
C SER A 281 4.02 7.57 4.03
N HIS A 282 4.95 7.00 4.79
CA HIS A 282 4.62 5.98 5.79
C HIS A 282 4.01 6.59 7.06
N ASP A 283 2.72 6.31 7.28
CA ASP A 283 1.94 6.80 8.41
C ASP A 283 2.11 5.92 9.65
N ALA A 284 2.46 6.53 10.79
CA ALA A 284 2.59 5.85 12.08
C ALA A 284 1.31 5.97 12.93
N PHE A 285 0.90 4.82 13.48
CA PHE A 285 -0.29 4.65 14.32
C PHE A 285 0.04 3.79 15.55
N ALA A 286 -0.51 4.16 16.72
CA ALA A 286 -0.49 3.27 17.89
C ALA A 286 -1.50 2.12 17.71
N LEU A 287 -1.11 0.89 18.08
CA LEU A 287 -1.96 -0.31 18.05
C LEU A 287 -2.73 -0.48 19.37
N VAL A 288 -3.84 0.24 19.49
CA VAL A 288 -4.69 0.22 20.70
C VAL A 288 -5.61 -0.99 20.69
N GLY A 289 -5.81 -1.63 21.85
CA GLY A 289 -6.79 -2.70 22.00
C GLY A 289 -8.19 -2.13 22.28
N GLU A 290 -9.17 -2.48 21.45
CA GLU A 290 -10.60 -2.20 21.70
C GLU A 290 -11.28 -3.51 22.16
N PRO A 291 -11.60 -3.67 23.47
CA PRO A 291 -12.11 -4.93 24.01
C PRO A 291 -13.45 -5.40 23.44
N ALA A 292 -14.26 -4.50 22.86
CA ALA A 292 -15.53 -4.85 22.23
C ALA A 292 -15.40 -5.26 20.75
N LEU A 293 -14.22 -5.14 20.12
CA LEU A 293 -14.02 -5.64 18.76
C LEU A 293 -13.86 -7.18 18.73
N PRO A 294 -14.52 -7.89 17.79
CA PRO A 294 -14.42 -9.34 17.67
C PRO A 294 -12.99 -9.86 17.51
N GLY A 295 -12.64 -10.91 18.25
CA GLY A 295 -11.31 -11.53 18.20
C GLY A 295 -10.18 -10.73 18.86
N GLY A 296 -10.48 -9.65 19.61
CA GLY A 296 -9.46 -8.86 20.30
C GLY A 296 -8.60 -7.99 19.37
N ARG A 297 -9.13 -7.66 18.19
CA ARG A 297 -8.48 -6.84 17.15
C ARG A 297 -7.89 -5.54 17.69
N ARG A 298 -6.83 -5.07 17.04
CA ARG A 298 -6.16 -3.80 17.36
C ARG A 298 -6.59 -2.70 16.40
N VAL A 299 -6.87 -1.52 16.94
CA VAL A 299 -7.25 -0.30 16.24
C VAL A 299 -6.00 0.52 15.93
N LEU A 300 -5.95 1.09 14.73
CA LEU A 300 -4.99 2.12 14.33
C LEU A 300 -5.47 3.47 14.89
N ALA A 301 -4.90 3.89 16.02
CA ALA A 301 -5.35 5.09 16.74
C ALA A 301 -5.20 6.36 15.88
N GLY A 302 -6.31 7.07 15.65
CA GLY A 302 -6.35 8.28 14.84
C GLY A 302 -6.25 8.09 13.33
N TYR A 303 -6.46 6.87 12.80
CA TYR A 303 -6.64 6.66 11.35
C TYR A 303 -7.91 7.35 10.84
N PHE A 304 -9.04 7.08 11.51
CA PHE A 304 -10.24 7.90 11.40
C PHE A 304 -10.27 8.94 12.53
N THR A 305 -10.76 10.12 12.19
CA THR A 305 -11.01 11.28 13.05
C THR A 305 -12.43 11.80 12.76
N PRO A 306 -13.01 12.66 13.61
CA PRO A 306 -14.30 13.29 13.32
C PRO A 306 -14.37 14.02 11.96
N ASP A 307 -13.23 14.54 11.47
CA ASP A 307 -13.16 15.30 10.22
C ASP A 307 -13.07 14.40 8.97
N ASN A 308 -12.42 13.22 9.05
CA ASN A 308 -12.27 12.30 7.91
C ASN A 308 -13.19 11.05 7.97
N ALA A 309 -13.96 10.84 9.05
CA ALA A 309 -14.83 9.67 9.20
C ALA A 309 -15.84 9.47 8.05
N GLY A 310 -16.18 10.53 7.31
CA GLY A 310 -17.00 10.45 6.09
C GLY A 310 -16.37 9.62 4.96
N GLU A 311 -15.05 9.44 4.97
CA GLU A 311 -14.31 8.68 3.96
C GLU A 311 -14.48 7.16 4.09
N ALA A 312 -15.06 6.69 5.20
CA ALA A 312 -15.54 5.31 5.36
C ALA A 312 -16.41 4.83 4.18
N ALA A 313 -17.13 5.74 3.51
CA ALA A 313 -17.91 5.47 2.30
C ALA A 313 -17.09 4.82 1.16
N ALA A 314 -15.82 5.25 0.99
CA ALA A 314 -14.94 4.73 -0.07
C ALA A 314 -14.61 3.24 0.13
N PHE A 315 -14.73 2.73 1.36
CA PHE A 315 -14.46 1.35 1.73
C PHE A 315 -15.73 0.48 1.85
N GLN A 316 -16.94 1.05 1.75
CA GLN A 316 -18.18 0.32 2.05
C GLN A 316 -18.33 -0.94 1.17
N GLY A 317 -18.42 -2.10 1.82
CA GLY A 317 -18.53 -3.41 1.17
C GLY A 317 -17.25 -3.94 0.51
N LEU A 318 -16.12 -3.24 0.62
CA LEU A 318 -14.83 -3.71 0.09
C LEU A 318 -14.21 -4.82 0.95
N ASN A 319 -13.34 -5.60 0.30
CA ASN A 319 -12.33 -6.44 0.93
C ASN A 319 -12.90 -7.37 2.03
N PRO A 320 -13.84 -8.28 1.68
CA PRO A 320 -14.52 -9.15 2.64
C PRO A 320 -13.64 -10.29 3.15
N SER A 321 -14.04 -10.91 4.24
CA SER A 321 -13.51 -12.21 4.72
C SER A 321 -14.64 -13.11 5.22
N ALA A 322 -14.49 -14.41 5.00
CA ALA A 322 -15.40 -15.44 5.50
C ALA A 322 -15.49 -15.41 7.03
N ALA A 323 -14.36 -15.29 7.73
CA ALA A 323 -14.29 -15.23 9.19
C ALA A 323 -15.07 -14.03 9.79
N LEU A 324 -15.19 -12.94 9.01
CA LEU A 324 -15.85 -11.70 9.43
C LEU A 324 -17.27 -11.51 8.87
N THR A 325 -17.78 -12.48 8.10
CA THR A 325 -19.09 -12.37 7.44
C THR A 325 -20.25 -12.21 8.45
N ALA A 326 -20.16 -12.81 9.64
CA ALA A 326 -21.16 -12.63 10.71
C ALA A 326 -21.20 -11.21 11.32
N HIS A 327 -20.16 -10.41 11.09
CA HIS A 327 -20.05 -9.02 11.54
C HIS A 327 -20.30 -7.99 10.44
N ALA A 328 -20.48 -8.42 9.19
CA ALA A 328 -20.71 -7.53 8.06
C ALA A 328 -22.03 -6.74 8.19
N ALA A 329 -22.00 -5.46 7.83
CA ALA A 329 -23.20 -4.62 7.74
C ALA A 329 -23.02 -3.50 6.70
N GLU A 330 -24.12 -2.82 6.37
CA GLU A 330 -24.05 -1.53 5.68
C GLU A 330 -23.62 -0.41 6.64
N TRP A 331 -22.89 0.59 6.13
CA TRP A 331 -22.47 1.76 6.90
C TRP A 331 -23.65 2.70 7.18
N ARG A 332 -23.82 3.09 8.44
CA ARG A 332 -24.93 3.92 8.93
C ARG A 332 -24.52 5.37 9.25
N ARG A 333 -23.28 5.76 8.93
CA ARG A 333 -22.67 7.08 9.21
C ARG A 333 -22.50 7.40 10.70
N GLY A 334 -22.35 6.37 11.53
CA GLY A 334 -21.89 6.46 12.90
C GLY A 334 -20.37 6.53 13.00
N THR A 335 -19.86 6.47 14.23
CA THR A 335 -18.44 6.36 14.55
C THR A 335 -17.80 5.15 13.87
N VAL A 336 -16.65 5.36 13.24
CA VAL A 336 -15.83 4.31 12.62
C VAL A 336 -14.42 4.28 13.20
N VAL A 337 -13.83 3.08 13.24
CA VAL A 337 -12.40 2.86 13.52
C VAL A 337 -11.81 1.95 12.45
N MET A 338 -10.50 2.13 12.18
CA MET A 338 -9.75 1.20 11.33
C MET A 338 -9.03 0.20 12.22
N ALA A 339 -9.28 -1.10 12.02
CA ALA A 339 -8.68 -2.17 12.82
C ALA A 339 -7.91 -3.15 11.94
N VAL A 340 -6.84 -3.76 12.47
CA VAL A 340 -6.09 -4.81 11.76
C VAL A 340 -6.85 -6.13 11.88
N ASP A 341 -7.48 -6.55 10.79
CA ASP A 341 -8.32 -7.75 10.75
C ASP A 341 -7.51 -9.03 10.63
N ALA A 342 -6.46 -8.99 9.80
CA ALA A 342 -5.56 -10.10 9.52
C ALA A 342 -4.24 -9.58 8.91
N ALA A 343 -3.23 -10.44 8.86
CA ALA A 343 -1.96 -10.17 8.18
C ALA A 343 -1.47 -11.41 7.42
N LEU A 344 -0.78 -11.18 6.31
CA LEU A 344 -0.04 -12.17 5.54
C LEU A 344 1.41 -11.73 5.46
N ALA A 345 2.32 -12.61 5.87
CA ALA A 345 3.75 -12.41 5.81
C ALA A 345 4.36 -13.34 4.76
N LEU A 346 5.11 -12.75 3.82
CA LEU A 346 6.09 -13.46 3.00
C LEU A 346 7.41 -13.46 3.78
N VAL A 347 7.73 -14.59 4.40
CA VAL A 347 8.83 -14.68 5.37
C VAL A 347 10.03 -15.38 4.74
N PRO A 348 11.18 -14.69 4.59
CA PRO A 348 12.40 -15.32 4.10
C PRO A 348 12.76 -16.58 4.90
N ALA A 349 13.26 -17.58 4.19
CA ALA A 349 14.00 -18.68 4.77
C ALA A 349 15.21 -18.13 5.54
N PRO A 350 15.61 -18.74 6.67
CA PRO A 350 16.86 -18.35 7.33
C PRO A 350 18.01 -18.51 6.33
N THR A 351 18.73 -17.43 6.05
CA THR A 351 19.94 -17.51 5.22
C THR A 351 20.84 -18.58 5.82
N ALA A 352 21.20 -19.59 5.03
CA ALA A 352 22.14 -20.60 5.48
C ALA A 352 23.46 -19.89 5.78
N GLY A 353 23.77 -19.71 7.07
CA GLY A 353 25.05 -19.15 7.51
C GLY A 353 26.19 -19.94 6.84
N PRO A 354 27.30 -19.26 6.45
CA PRO A 354 28.28 -19.81 5.53
C PRO A 354 28.68 -21.21 5.96
N SER A 355 28.26 -22.20 5.16
CA SER A 355 28.35 -23.61 5.55
C SER A 355 29.80 -23.91 5.88
N ALA A 356 30.06 -24.25 7.15
CA ALA A 356 31.41 -24.39 7.66
C ALA A 356 32.11 -25.48 6.84
N ALA A 357 32.96 -25.03 5.90
CA ALA A 357 33.36 -25.84 4.76
C ALA A 357 33.97 -27.15 5.26
N SER A 358 33.25 -28.25 5.02
CA SER A 358 33.62 -29.57 5.53
C SER A 358 35.03 -29.87 5.04
N SER A 359 36.01 -29.78 5.95
CA SER A 359 37.42 -29.84 5.58
C SER A 359 37.64 -31.13 4.81
N PRO A 360 38.19 -31.07 3.58
CA PRO A 360 38.20 -32.22 2.69
C PRO A 360 38.95 -33.37 3.36
N THR A 361 38.22 -34.41 3.74
CA THR A 361 38.78 -35.62 4.36
C THR A 361 39.88 -36.13 3.46
N ALA A 362 41.10 -36.19 3.99
CA ALA A 362 42.29 -36.50 3.20
C ALA A 362 42.20 -37.93 2.64
N THR A 363 41.78 -38.06 1.39
CA THR A 363 41.82 -39.32 0.64
C THR A 363 43.26 -39.82 0.63
N ALA A 364 43.48 -41.03 1.15
CA ALA A 364 44.80 -41.65 1.19
C ALA A 364 45.36 -41.76 -0.26
N GLY A 365 46.56 -41.22 -0.47
CA GLY A 365 47.14 -41.09 -1.80
C GLY A 365 47.45 -42.45 -2.45
N PRO A 366 47.27 -42.59 -3.79
CA PRO A 366 47.64 -43.81 -4.50
C PRO A 366 49.17 -44.01 -4.50
N THR A 367 49.59 -45.27 -4.39
CA THR A 367 51.00 -45.67 -4.41
C THR A 367 51.68 -45.28 -5.73
N ALA A 368 52.88 -44.72 -5.64
CA ALA A 368 53.66 -44.32 -6.81
C ALA A 368 54.35 -45.52 -7.50
N THR A 369 54.34 -45.51 -8.83
CA THR A 369 55.18 -46.34 -9.71
C THR A 369 55.85 -45.41 -10.72
N PRO A 370 57.18 -45.51 -10.95
CA PRO A 370 57.92 -44.49 -11.71
C PRO A 370 57.76 -44.65 -13.23
N SER A 371 57.90 -43.53 -13.95
CA SER A 371 58.11 -43.47 -15.41
C SER A 371 59.26 -42.51 -15.75
N PRO A 372 59.99 -42.69 -16.87
CA PRO A 372 61.33 -42.12 -17.06
C PRO A 372 61.37 -40.71 -17.68
N THR A 373 62.58 -40.15 -17.64
CA THR A 373 63.00 -38.77 -17.90
C THR A 373 63.01 -38.32 -19.38
N ALA A 374 62.21 -37.28 -19.70
CA ALA A 374 62.50 -36.16 -20.63
C ALA A 374 62.82 -36.50 -22.13
N PRO A 375 63.10 -35.54 -23.06
CA PRO A 375 63.54 -34.13 -22.93
C PRO A 375 62.57 -33.05 -23.45
N SER A 376 62.99 -31.79 -23.30
CA SER A 376 62.31 -30.55 -23.76
C SER A 376 62.61 -30.21 -25.23
N THR A 377 61.71 -29.44 -25.87
CA THR A 377 62.05 -28.48 -26.93
C THR A 377 61.19 -27.21 -26.79
N ASP A 378 61.85 -26.06 -26.82
CA ASP A 378 61.24 -24.72 -26.81
C ASP A 378 60.65 -24.29 -28.18
N VAL A 379 60.15 -23.05 -28.19
CA VAL A 379 60.08 -22.07 -29.30
C VAL A 379 58.67 -21.63 -29.72
N ALA A 380 58.50 -20.31 -29.57
CA ALA A 380 57.37 -19.45 -29.92
C ALA A 380 56.81 -19.57 -31.35
N THR A 381 55.62 -18.98 -31.56
CA THR A 381 55.44 -17.80 -32.44
C THR A 381 54.07 -17.16 -32.17
N ALA A 382 53.99 -15.83 -32.22
CA ALA A 382 52.74 -15.07 -32.15
C ALA A 382 52.38 -14.51 -33.54
N THR A 383 51.08 -14.49 -33.88
CA THR A 383 50.60 -13.94 -35.17
C THR A 383 49.39 -13.03 -34.96
N GLN A 384 49.60 -11.72 -35.13
CA GLN A 384 48.53 -10.79 -35.49
C GLN A 384 48.38 -10.73 -37.02
N LEU A 385 47.18 -10.50 -37.53
CA LEU A 385 46.89 -9.89 -38.85
C LEU A 385 45.42 -9.37 -38.82
N PRO A 386 44.94 -8.55 -39.79
CA PRO A 386 44.91 -7.11 -39.51
C PRO A 386 43.55 -6.42 -39.75
N ASP A 387 43.49 -5.14 -39.34
CA ASP A 387 42.38 -4.22 -39.55
C ASP A 387 42.47 -3.49 -40.93
N PRO A 388 41.40 -3.44 -41.75
CA PRO A 388 41.37 -2.69 -43.02
C PRO A 388 40.64 -1.34 -42.93
N THR A 389 41.33 -0.27 -43.30
CA THR A 389 40.90 1.12 -43.03
C THR A 389 39.95 1.73 -44.09
N ARG A 390 39.01 2.56 -43.60
CA ARG A 390 38.53 3.85 -44.17
C ARG A 390 37.42 3.91 -45.26
N ALA A 391 36.42 4.74 -44.90
CA ALA A 391 35.81 5.84 -45.67
C ALA A 391 34.90 5.59 -46.89
N ALA A 392 33.65 6.09 -46.77
CA ALA A 392 33.11 7.13 -47.64
C ALA A 392 31.99 7.93 -46.93
N THR A 393 31.93 9.24 -47.15
CA THR A 393 30.76 10.09 -46.84
C THR A 393 30.15 10.56 -48.16
N PRO A 394 28.82 10.64 -48.27
CA PRO A 394 28.27 11.80 -48.97
C PRO A 394 27.06 12.44 -48.24
N THR A 395 26.91 13.75 -48.45
CA THR A 395 25.80 14.58 -47.96
C THR A 395 24.55 14.42 -48.84
N GLY A 396 23.34 14.47 -48.28
CA GLY A 396 22.12 14.50 -49.10
C GLY A 396 20.79 14.38 -48.35
N ASP A 397 20.24 15.51 -47.93
CA ASP A 397 18.80 15.75 -47.67
C ASP A 397 18.38 16.82 -48.72
N PRO A 398 17.20 16.79 -49.39
CA PRO A 398 15.88 16.74 -48.73
C PRO A 398 14.79 15.89 -49.42
N THR A 399 13.64 15.72 -48.75
CA THR A 399 12.31 16.27 -49.19
C THR A 399 11.16 15.68 -48.37
N ALA A 400 10.27 16.53 -47.85
CA ALA A 400 9.13 16.10 -47.02
C ALA A 400 7.92 15.59 -47.84
N THR A 401 7.36 14.43 -47.46
CA THR A 401 6.13 13.89 -48.05
C THR A 401 4.88 14.50 -47.41
N ARG A 402 4.16 15.30 -48.18
CA ARG A 402 2.93 16.01 -47.78
C ARG A 402 1.74 15.05 -47.61
N ARG A 403 1.07 15.07 -46.45
CA ARG A 403 -0.21 14.37 -46.21
C ARG A 403 -1.38 15.38 -46.36
N PRO A 404 -2.53 15.02 -46.97
CA PRO A 404 -3.60 15.98 -47.25
C PRO A 404 -4.60 16.14 -46.08
N ASP A 405 -5.10 17.36 -45.90
CA ASP A 405 -6.30 17.67 -45.11
C ASP A 405 -7.59 17.34 -45.89
N PRO A 406 -8.68 16.94 -45.21
CA PRO A 406 -10.05 17.04 -45.71
C PRO A 406 -10.83 18.13 -44.96
N THR A 407 -11.31 19.16 -45.68
CA THR A 407 -12.03 20.29 -45.07
C THR A 407 -13.52 20.00 -44.81
N GLU A 408 -13.93 20.27 -43.58
CA GLU A 408 -15.27 20.53 -43.04
C GLU A 408 -16.40 20.97 -44.01
N THR A 409 -17.58 20.33 -43.90
CA THR A 409 -18.96 20.91 -43.86
C THR A 409 -20.01 19.77 -43.79
N ALA A 410 -21.20 19.89 -43.17
CA ALA A 410 -21.80 20.94 -42.34
C ALA A 410 -22.91 20.41 -41.38
N ALA A 411 -23.12 21.15 -40.27
CA ALA A 411 -24.38 21.40 -39.55
C ALA A 411 -25.37 20.27 -39.16
N ALA A 412 -25.50 20.03 -37.83
CA ALA A 412 -26.80 19.87 -37.15
C ALA A 412 -26.69 20.14 -35.62
N THR A 413 -27.65 20.87 -35.06
CA THR A 413 -27.79 21.25 -33.63
C THR A 413 -29.30 21.51 -33.36
N PRO A 414 -29.83 21.51 -32.12
CA PRO A 414 -29.16 21.48 -30.81
C PRO A 414 -29.72 20.45 -29.78
N GLY A 415 -29.06 20.35 -28.62
CA GLY A 415 -29.52 19.50 -27.50
C GLY A 415 -28.79 19.71 -26.16
N ALA A 416 -28.23 20.89 -25.88
CA ALA A 416 -27.35 21.11 -24.73
C ALA A 416 -28.07 21.61 -23.47
N GLY A 417 -28.34 20.71 -22.52
CA GLY A 417 -28.77 21.07 -21.15
C GLY A 417 -27.60 21.63 -20.33
N ARG A 418 -27.66 22.91 -19.94
CA ARG A 418 -26.54 23.65 -19.35
C ARG A 418 -26.55 23.60 -17.82
N TRP A 419 -25.86 22.63 -17.22
CA TRP A 419 -25.63 22.61 -15.77
C TRP A 419 -24.59 23.68 -15.37
N VAL A 420 -25.02 24.63 -14.54
CA VAL A 420 -24.16 25.67 -13.96
C VAL A 420 -23.72 25.22 -12.57
N VAL A 421 -22.44 24.88 -12.41
CA VAL A 421 -21.84 24.63 -11.10
C VAL A 421 -21.55 25.98 -10.43
N MET A 422 -22.38 26.37 -9.46
CA MET A 422 -22.08 27.49 -8.58
C MET A 422 -21.06 27.09 -7.51
N LEU A 423 -19.87 27.69 -7.55
CA LEU A 423 -18.92 27.66 -6.44
C LEU A 423 -19.36 28.65 -5.35
N PRO A 424 -19.59 28.22 -4.09
CA PRO A 424 -19.90 29.14 -3.00
C PRO A 424 -18.63 29.92 -2.59
N ARG A 425 -18.67 31.25 -2.68
CA ARG A 425 -17.61 32.11 -2.13
C ARG A 425 -17.72 32.16 -0.61
N LEU A 426 -16.74 31.59 0.09
CA LEU A 426 -16.53 31.82 1.52
C LEU A 426 -16.15 33.30 1.77
N GLN A 427 -17.09 34.09 2.29
CA GLN A 427 -16.78 35.38 2.91
C GLN A 427 -16.36 35.16 4.36
N ARG A 428 -15.22 35.74 4.76
CA ARG A 428 -14.81 35.78 6.17
C ARG A 428 -15.66 36.79 6.94
N ARG A 429 -15.98 36.45 8.19
CA ARG A 429 -16.20 37.36 9.31
C ARG A 429 -15.55 36.76 10.54
#